data_AF-G3MP00-F1
#
_entry.id   AF-G3MP00-F1
#
_cell.length_a   1.000
_cell.length_b   1.000
_cell.length_c   1.000
_cell.angle_alpha   90.00
_cell.angle_beta   90.00
_cell.angle_gamma   90.00
#
_symmetry.space_group_name_H-M   'P 1'
#
loop_
_entity.id
_entity.type
_entity.pdbx_description
1 polymer ?
#
loop_
_entity_poly.entity_id
_entity_poly.type
_entity_poly.pdbx_seq_one_letter_code
_entity_poly.pdbx_strand_id
1 'polypeptide(L)'
;MGRPIPVRVVEPHFHALSHIYRAIGSKKLNFDGLLMIHLDAHPDLVIPSQLEPQKVRDREHVMSSIDIESWIMPAALAGHFDRFLWVRSPWSDQLPDGDHCFLIGEKGGRAKVSCPLPYFLSECAWASSEELSGAHEVTLRVQPLDWLLAHQSADKAWQPSLRQVVLDIDLDFYSTQDPFSLMLTANQMARLRKLYHWDWPKDVRDTQKIKVAQEGRARQLKFLRACLEQQLHGSSSVLEQSAHGDGHEEPLCPDELIALCNDLREQPPIGETLHADLIHDAGCTCDLDSTLPHHRSSKEEVLDLIANTASFLQSLCVVPALITIARSSIDAYCPPEEVDFIQDSVIDMLKSVYGDLDVQLDYDTPGDTKEDAL
;
A
#
# COMPACT_ATOMS: atom_id res chain seq x y z
N MET A 1 34.49 -14.55 6.56
CA MET A 1 33.49 -13.52 6.88
C MET A 1 32.59 -13.38 5.65
N GLY A 2 31.27 -13.50 5.83
CA GLY A 2 30.31 -13.33 4.74
C GLY A 2 30.35 -11.88 4.22
N ARG A 3 29.72 -11.62 3.06
CA ARG A 3 29.50 -10.23 2.64
C ARG A 3 28.46 -9.59 3.56
N PRO A 4 28.62 -8.32 3.96
CA PRO A 4 27.59 -7.62 4.72
C PRO A 4 26.25 -7.63 3.98
N ILE A 5 25.15 -7.72 4.73
CA ILE A 5 23.80 -7.71 4.15
C ILE A 5 23.45 -6.27 3.75
N PRO A 6 23.04 -6.01 2.49
CA PRO A 6 22.65 -4.68 2.09
C PRO A 6 21.33 -4.28 2.79
N VAL A 7 21.36 -3.13 3.45
CA VAL A 7 20.19 -2.45 4.04
C VAL A 7 20.00 -1.13 3.31
N ARG A 8 18.82 -0.89 2.75
CA ARG A 8 18.49 0.33 2.02
C ARG A 8 17.35 1.02 2.73
N VAL A 9 17.65 2.16 3.36
CA VAL A 9 16.66 2.96 4.06
C VAL A 9 16.20 4.05 3.11
N VAL A 10 14.91 4.12 2.86
CA VAL A 10 14.28 5.08 1.94
C VAL A 10 13.27 5.91 2.70
N GLU A 11 12.92 7.08 2.15
CA GLU A 11 11.85 7.89 2.74
C GLU A 11 10.47 7.39 2.31
N PRO A 12 10.00 7.63 1.07
CA PRO A 12 8.75 7.04 0.61
C PRO A 12 8.94 5.55 0.32
N HIS A 13 7.95 4.74 0.69
CA HIS A 13 8.04 3.29 0.61
C HIS A 13 8.31 2.76 -0.80
N PHE A 14 7.70 3.37 -1.82
CA PHE A 14 7.84 2.92 -3.20
C PHE A 14 9.29 2.94 -3.73
N HIS A 15 10.20 3.70 -3.11
CA HIS A 15 11.63 3.67 -3.45
C HIS A 15 12.28 2.31 -3.14
N ALA A 16 11.73 1.49 -2.25
CA ALA A 16 12.19 0.13 -1.98
C ALA A 16 12.25 -0.71 -3.26
N LEU A 17 11.26 -0.58 -4.15
CA LEU A 17 11.19 -1.33 -5.41
C LEU A 17 12.41 -1.07 -6.31
N SER A 18 12.91 0.16 -6.33
CA SER A 18 14.08 0.53 -7.14
C SER A 18 15.34 -0.24 -6.72
N HIS A 19 15.54 -0.43 -5.41
CA HIS A 19 16.64 -1.19 -4.84
C HIS A 19 16.50 -2.68 -5.10
N ILE A 20 15.27 -3.20 -5.01
CA ILE A 20 14.95 -4.59 -5.36
C ILE A 20 15.26 -4.86 -6.83
N TYR A 21 14.78 -4.01 -7.75
CA TYR A 21 15.04 -4.15 -9.19
C TYR A 21 16.53 -4.04 -9.52
N ARG A 22 17.25 -3.14 -8.85
CA ARG A 22 18.72 -3.06 -8.97
C ARG A 22 19.41 -4.34 -8.48
N ALA A 23 18.93 -4.94 -7.39
CA ALA A 23 19.47 -6.19 -6.87
C ALA A 23 19.17 -7.38 -7.81
N ILE A 24 18.00 -7.44 -8.44
CA ILE A 24 17.66 -8.41 -9.50
C ILE A 24 18.57 -8.20 -10.72
N GLY A 25 18.67 -6.97 -11.23
CA GLY A 25 19.48 -6.64 -12.41
C GLY A 25 20.98 -6.90 -12.22
N SER A 26 21.48 -6.75 -10.99
CA SER A 26 22.87 -7.08 -10.60
C SER A 26 23.06 -8.55 -10.19
N LYS A 27 22.03 -9.39 -10.31
CA LYS A 27 22.03 -10.83 -9.96
C LYS A 27 22.38 -11.10 -8.49
N LYS A 28 22.15 -10.13 -7.61
CA LYS A 28 22.17 -10.34 -6.15
C LYS A 28 20.89 -11.01 -5.69
N LEU A 29 19.76 -10.64 -6.32
CA LEU A 29 18.50 -11.36 -6.22
C LEU A 29 18.28 -12.25 -7.45
N ASN A 30 17.62 -13.38 -7.25
CA ASN A 30 17.09 -14.21 -8.32
C ASN A 30 16.08 -13.43 -9.15
N PHE A 31 15.91 -13.83 -10.40
CA PHE A 31 14.95 -13.18 -11.29
C PHE A 31 13.50 -13.51 -10.93
N ASP A 32 13.24 -14.70 -10.39
CA ASP A 32 11.93 -15.20 -9.98
C ASP A 32 12.04 -16.01 -8.69
N GLY A 33 10.89 -16.40 -8.15
CA GLY A 33 10.80 -17.26 -6.97
C GLY A 33 11.24 -16.58 -5.67
N LEU A 34 11.13 -15.25 -5.60
CA LEU A 34 11.44 -14.48 -4.40
C LEU A 34 10.30 -14.59 -3.38
N LEU A 35 10.67 -14.54 -2.10
CA LEU A 35 9.74 -14.37 -0.97
C LEU A 35 9.98 -13.00 -0.35
N MET A 36 8.91 -12.25 -0.14
CA MET A 36 8.95 -11.01 0.66
C MET A 36 8.38 -11.27 2.05
N ILE A 37 9.08 -10.81 3.08
CA ILE A 37 8.56 -10.68 4.43
C ILE A 37 8.39 -9.18 4.66
N HIS A 38 7.15 -8.77 4.87
CA HIS A 38 6.72 -7.37 4.94
C HIS A 38 6.26 -7.06 6.35
N LEU A 39 7.00 -6.25 7.11
CA LEU A 39 6.58 -5.75 8.42
C LEU A 39 6.08 -4.32 8.24
N ASP A 40 4.78 -4.12 8.36
CA ASP A 40 4.14 -2.86 8.02
C ASP A 40 2.76 -2.77 8.71
N ALA A 41 2.33 -1.57 9.07
CA ALA A 41 0.96 -1.31 9.48
C ALA A 41 -0.05 -1.52 8.33
N HIS A 42 0.38 -1.42 7.08
CA HIS A 42 -0.41 -1.48 5.85
C HIS A 42 0.00 -2.68 4.95
N PRO A 43 -0.89 -3.15 4.05
CA PRO A 43 -0.55 -4.26 3.15
C PRO A 43 0.32 -3.89 1.95
N ASP A 44 0.20 -2.66 1.45
CA ASP A 44 0.81 -2.16 0.20
C ASP A 44 0.54 -2.99 -1.07
N LEU A 45 -0.62 -3.62 -1.10
CA LEU A 45 -1.05 -4.49 -2.20
C LEU A 45 -2.01 -3.82 -3.18
N VAL A 46 -2.12 -2.48 -3.18
CA VAL A 46 -2.94 -1.79 -4.19
C VAL A 46 -2.32 -2.00 -5.57
N ILE A 47 -3.16 -2.17 -6.59
CA ILE A 47 -2.68 -2.26 -7.98
C ILE A 47 -2.75 -0.87 -8.59
N PRO A 48 -1.63 -0.28 -9.03
CA PRO A 48 -1.65 1.07 -9.56
C PRO A 48 -2.51 1.18 -10.82
N SER A 49 -3.40 2.16 -10.86
CA SER A 49 -4.39 2.27 -11.93
C SER A 49 -3.79 2.61 -13.31
N GLN A 50 -2.62 3.26 -13.32
CA GLN A 50 -1.85 3.65 -14.50
C GLN A 50 -0.90 2.54 -14.99
N LEU A 51 -0.72 1.47 -14.21
CA LEU A 51 0.17 0.36 -14.58
C LEU A 51 -0.37 -0.41 -15.78
N GLU A 52 0.33 -0.32 -16.91
CA GLU A 52 0.08 -1.14 -18.09
C GLU A 52 0.77 -2.51 -17.95
N PRO A 53 0.05 -3.65 -17.89
CA PRO A 53 0.67 -4.96 -17.69
C PRO A 53 1.71 -5.34 -18.75
N GLN A 54 1.51 -4.90 -20.00
CA GLN A 54 2.45 -5.11 -21.10
C GLN A 54 3.81 -4.42 -20.91
N LYS A 55 3.86 -3.39 -20.05
CA LYS A 55 5.06 -2.63 -19.70
C LYS A 55 5.55 -2.92 -18.27
N VAL A 56 5.08 -3.98 -17.62
CA VAL A 56 5.47 -4.31 -16.22
C VAL A 56 6.98 -4.57 -16.04
N ARG A 57 7.71 -4.83 -17.14
CA ARG A 57 9.18 -4.98 -17.13
C ARG A 57 9.94 -3.72 -17.52
N ASP A 58 9.23 -2.66 -17.90
CA ASP A 58 9.82 -1.36 -18.15
C ASP A 58 9.93 -0.61 -16.80
N ARG A 59 11.17 -0.43 -16.34
CA ARG A 59 11.45 0.21 -15.05
C ARG A 59 10.87 1.62 -14.99
N GLU A 60 11.02 2.43 -16.03
CA GLU A 60 10.57 3.83 -16.02
C GLU A 60 9.04 3.90 -15.93
N HIS A 61 8.36 3.06 -16.70
CA HIS A 61 6.89 2.91 -16.64
C HIS A 61 6.43 2.48 -15.25
N VAL A 62 7.05 1.45 -14.65
CA VAL A 62 6.67 0.96 -13.32
C VAL A 62 6.90 2.03 -12.26
N MET A 63 8.10 2.63 -12.20
CA MET A 63 8.44 3.61 -11.17
C MET A 63 7.57 4.88 -11.25
N SER A 64 7.13 5.28 -12.45
CA SER A 64 6.20 6.40 -12.63
C SER A 64 4.73 6.06 -12.37
N SER A 65 4.38 4.77 -12.28
CA SER A 65 3.01 4.32 -12.06
C SER A 65 2.67 4.05 -10.60
N ILE A 66 3.66 3.83 -9.73
CA ILE A 66 3.47 3.40 -8.34
C ILE A 66 3.36 4.58 -7.37
N ASP A 67 2.84 4.28 -6.19
CA ASP A 67 2.85 5.13 -5.01
C ASP A 67 3.10 4.27 -3.75
N ILE A 68 3.11 4.91 -2.59
CA ILE A 68 3.44 4.29 -1.29
C ILE A 68 2.59 3.05 -0.98
N GLU A 69 1.33 2.98 -1.40
CA GLU A 69 0.43 1.85 -1.13
C GLU A 69 0.39 0.78 -2.25
N SER A 70 1.11 1.01 -3.36
CA SER A 70 0.92 0.26 -4.61
C SER A 70 2.21 -0.27 -5.26
N TRP A 71 3.32 -0.28 -4.53
CA TRP A 71 4.64 -0.61 -5.06
C TRP A 71 4.95 -2.11 -5.12
N ILE A 72 4.28 -2.96 -4.33
CA ILE A 72 4.58 -4.41 -4.26
C ILE A 72 4.03 -5.17 -5.48
N MET A 73 2.79 -4.90 -5.84
CA MET A 73 2.05 -5.67 -6.86
C MET A 73 2.64 -5.66 -8.27
N PRO A 74 3.32 -4.59 -8.74
CA PRO A 74 4.07 -4.64 -10.00
C PRO A 74 5.15 -5.74 -10.04
N ALA A 75 5.87 -5.94 -8.93
CA ALA A 75 6.90 -6.97 -8.84
C ALA A 75 6.32 -8.38 -8.80
N ALA A 76 5.14 -8.54 -8.17
CA ALA A 76 4.34 -9.74 -8.28
C ALA A 76 3.98 -9.98 -9.76
N LEU A 77 3.30 -9.02 -10.41
CA LEU A 77 2.85 -9.10 -11.80
C LEU A 77 3.97 -9.40 -12.81
N ALA A 78 5.19 -8.91 -12.56
CA ALA A 78 6.36 -9.21 -13.39
C ALA A 78 6.88 -10.66 -13.27
N GLY A 79 6.41 -11.39 -12.25
CA GLY A 79 6.81 -12.76 -11.90
C GLY A 79 8.01 -12.84 -10.97
N HIS A 80 8.44 -11.74 -10.34
CA HIS A 80 9.61 -11.73 -9.45
C HIS A 80 9.30 -12.37 -8.10
N PHE A 81 8.17 -11.98 -7.50
CA PHE A 81 7.66 -12.51 -6.25
C PHE A 81 6.38 -13.30 -6.48
N ASP A 82 6.30 -14.48 -5.88
CA ASP A 82 5.12 -15.36 -5.88
C ASP A 82 4.66 -15.68 -4.44
N ARG A 83 5.39 -15.22 -3.43
CA ARG A 83 5.12 -15.45 -2.01
C ARG A 83 5.35 -14.19 -1.19
N PHE A 84 4.37 -13.85 -0.36
CA PHE A 84 4.40 -12.69 0.54
C PHE A 84 3.95 -13.12 1.93
N LEU A 85 4.72 -12.77 2.96
CA LEU A 85 4.28 -12.80 4.34
C LEU A 85 4.10 -11.35 4.80
N TRP A 86 2.86 -10.91 4.93
CA TRP A 86 2.56 -9.66 5.62
C TRP A 86 2.45 -9.94 7.11
N VAL A 87 3.45 -9.48 7.85
CA VAL A 87 3.45 -9.42 9.30
C VAL A 87 2.80 -8.10 9.68
N ARG A 88 1.49 -8.14 9.86
CA ARG A 88 0.73 -6.95 10.23
C ARG A 88 0.93 -6.59 11.70
N SER A 89 0.89 -5.31 12.02
CA SER A 89 0.86 -4.85 13.41
C SER A 89 -0.43 -5.30 14.13
N PRO A 90 -0.44 -5.39 15.47
CA PRO A 90 -1.63 -5.79 16.23
C PRO A 90 -2.87 -4.92 16.00
N TRP A 91 -2.67 -3.67 15.57
CA TRP A 91 -3.70 -2.66 15.34
C TRP A 91 -4.18 -2.58 13.88
N SER A 92 -3.65 -3.42 12.99
CA SER A 92 -4.02 -3.42 11.57
C SER A 92 -4.98 -4.57 11.26
N ASP A 93 -6.05 -4.30 10.52
CA ASP A 93 -7.09 -5.29 10.17
C ASP A 93 -7.57 -5.19 8.70
N GLN A 94 -6.84 -4.48 7.84
CA GLN A 94 -7.20 -4.22 6.43
C GLN A 94 -7.34 -5.50 5.57
N LEU A 95 -6.65 -6.59 5.93
CA LEU A 95 -6.88 -7.92 5.37
C LEU A 95 -7.08 -8.94 6.49
N PRO A 96 -7.93 -9.96 6.25
CA PRO A 96 -8.12 -11.04 7.22
C PRO A 96 -6.88 -11.93 7.34
N ASP A 97 -6.62 -12.42 8.55
CA ASP A 97 -5.56 -13.41 8.80
C ASP A 97 -5.77 -14.71 8.00
N GLY A 98 -4.66 -15.35 7.66
CA GLY A 98 -4.65 -16.64 6.98
C GLY A 98 -3.89 -16.62 5.66
N ASP A 99 -4.07 -17.70 4.90
CA ASP A 99 -3.42 -17.91 3.61
C ASP A 99 -4.40 -17.60 2.48
N HIS A 100 -3.98 -16.70 1.60
CA HIS A 100 -4.72 -16.23 0.44
C HIS A 100 -3.95 -16.59 -0.82
N CYS A 101 -4.41 -17.62 -1.53
CA CYS A 101 -3.90 -17.96 -2.86
C CYS A 101 -4.76 -17.30 -3.92
N PHE A 102 -4.13 -16.58 -4.85
CA PHE A 102 -4.83 -15.95 -5.96
C PHE A 102 -3.94 -15.85 -7.20
N LEU A 103 -4.58 -15.58 -8.34
CA LEU A 103 -3.89 -15.26 -9.58
C LEU A 103 -3.78 -13.75 -9.71
N ILE A 104 -2.64 -13.27 -10.20
CA ILE A 104 -2.47 -11.90 -10.70
C ILE A 104 -2.18 -11.97 -12.20
N GLY A 105 -2.84 -11.13 -13.00
CA GLY A 105 -2.72 -11.14 -14.45
C GLY A 105 -3.35 -9.92 -15.10
N GLU A 106 -3.59 -10.00 -16.41
CA GLU A 106 -4.14 -8.90 -17.20
C GLU A 106 -5.61 -9.16 -17.60
N LYS A 107 -6.43 -8.12 -17.55
CA LYS A 107 -7.76 -8.08 -18.18
C LYS A 107 -8.08 -6.68 -18.69
N GLY A 108 -8.32 -6.58 -20.00
CA GLY A 108 -8.74 -5.33 -20.64
C GLY A 108 -7.67 -4.23 -20.56
N GLY A 109 -6.39 -4.60 -20.67
CA GLY A 109 -5.24 -3.71 -20.57
C GLY A 109 -4.88 -3.27 -19.15
N ARG A 110 -5.48 -3.87 -18.13
CA ARG A 110 -5.23 -3.54 -16.71
C ARG A 110 -4.81 -4.75 -15.90
N ALA A 111 -3.95 -4.52 -14.91
CA ALA A 111 -3.59 -5.54 -13.94
C ALA A 111 -4.79 -5.83 -13.02
N LYS A 112 -5.00 -7.11 -12.71
CA LYS A 112 -6.12 -7.60 -11.90
C LYS A 112 -5.69 -8.82 -11.08
N VAL A 113 -6.39 -9.04 -9.98
CA VAL A 113 -6.25 -10.25 -9.15
C VAL A 113 -7.54 -11.05 -9.10
N SER A 114 -7.43 -12.36 -8.86
CA SER A 114 -8.59 -13.24 -8.67
C SER A 114 -9.10 -13.29 -7.22
N CYS A 115 -8.46 -12.57 -6.29
CA CYS A 115 -8.79 -12.57 -4.87
C CYS A 115 -10.02 -11.67 -4.60
N PRO A 116 -11.18 -12.21 -4.19
CA PRO A 116 -12.40 -11.42 -4.01
C PRO A 116 -12.49 -10.81 -2.59
N LEU A 117 -11.35 -10.45 -1.99
CA LEU A 117 -11.35 -9.77 -0.69
C LEU A 117 -11.74 -8.30 -0.85
N PRO A 118 -12.46 -7.71 0.13
CA PRO A 118 -12.90 -6.32 0.05
C PRO A 118 -11.79 -5.34 -0.34
N TYR A 119 -10.57 -5.54 0.16
CA TYR A 119 -9.37 -4.77 -0.18
C TYR A 119 -9.07 -4.66 -1.69
N PHE A 120 -9.29 -5.73 -2.47
CA PHE A 120 -9.09 -5.70 -3.92
C PHE A 120 -10.35 -5.27 -4.66
N LEU A 121 -11.51 -5.39 -4.02
CA LEU A 121 -12.79 -4.98 -4.60
C LEU A 121 -12.97 -3.47 -4.55
N SER A 122 -12.62 -2.82 -3.44
CA SER A 122 -12.61 -1.36 -3.23
C SER A 122 -11.89 -0.63 -4.35
N GLU A 123 -10.68 -1.08 -4.66
CA GLU A 123 -9.79 -0.55 -5.70
C GLU A 123 -10.17 -0.97 -7.12
N CYS A 124 -11.30 -1.66 -7.26
CA CYS A 124 -11.75 -2.22 -8.51
C CYS A 124 -10.64 -3.06 -9.19
N ALA A 125 -9.88 -3.86 -8.44
CA ALA A 125 -8.74 -4.64 -8.89
C ALA A 125 -9.07 -6.11 -9.19
N TRP A 126 -10.33 -6.53 -9.04
CA TRP A 126 -10.71 -7.94 -9.18
C TRP A 126 -11.16 -8.34 -10.59
N ALA A 127 -10.81 -9.57 -10.99
CA ALA A 127 -11.36 -10.28 -12.15
C ALA A 127 -11.48 -11.78 -11.84
N SER A 128 -12.36 -12.52 -12.53
CA SER A 128 -12.40 -13.97 -12.34
C SER A 128 -11.16 -14.62 -12.96
N SER A 129 -10.73 -15.77 -12.41
CA SER A 129 -9.54 -16.50 -12.87
C SER A 129 -9.56 -16.81 -14.38
N GLU A 130 -10.74 -17.08 -14.93
CA GLU A 130 -10.94 -17.44 -16.33
C GLU A 130 -10.78 -16.26 -17.29
N GLU A 131 -10.86 -15.03 -16.77
CA GLU A 131 -10.76 -13.80 -17.54
C GLU A 131 -9.33 -13.22 -17.54
N LEU A 132 -8.44 -13.76 -16.72
CA LEU A 132 -7.07 -13.29 -16.60
C LEU A 132 -6.18 -13.91 -17.68
N SER A 133 -5.46 -13.05 -18.40
CA SER A 133 -4.42 -13.45 -19.33
C SER A 133 -3.02 -13.32 -18.69
N GLY A 134 -2.07 -14.17 -19.10
CA GLY A 134 -0.69 -14.13 -18.59
C GLY A 134 -0.54 -14.33 -17.08
N ALA A 135 -1.55 -14.94 -16.44
CA ALA A 135 -1.65 -14.97 -14.99
C ALA A 135 -0.68 -15.96 -14.35
N HIS A 136 -0.23 -15.64 -13.14
CA HIS A 136 0.56 -16.53 -12.30
C HIS A 136 0.05 -16.50 -10.86
N GLU A 137 0.36 -17.57 -10.12
CA GLU A 137 -0.10 -17.77 -8.75
C GLU A 137 0.75 -16.97 -7.76
N VAL A 138 0.08 -16.27 -6.86
CA VAL A 138 0.63 -15.59 -5.71
C VAL A 138 0.02 -16.20 -4.46
N THR A 139 0.84 -16.41 -3.44
CA THR A 139 0.37 -16.74 -2.09
C THR A 139 0.75 -15.63 -1.13
N LEU A 140 -0.26 -15.03 -0.52
CA LEU A 140 -0.13 -14.08 0.58
C LEU A 140 -0.51 -14.78 1.88
N ARG A 141 0.36 -14.69 2.90
CA ARG A 141 0.00 -15.01 4.28
C ARG A 141 -0.07 -13.73 5.08
N VAL A 142 -1.17 -13.56 5.80
CA VAL A 142 -1.39 -12.46 6.73
C VAL A 142 -1.43 -13.04 8.13
N GLN A 143 -0.52 -12.61 9.00
CA GLN A 143 -0.50 -13.01 10.41
C GLN A 143 0.03 -11.86 11.28
N PRO A 144 -0.49 -11.67 12.49
CA PRO A 144 0.11 -10.76 13.44
C PRO A 144 1.39 -11.35 14.06
N LEU A 145 2.31 -10.48 14.48
CA LEU A 145 3.62 -10.86 15.00
C LEU A 145 3.54 -11.80 16.22
N ASP A 146 2.62 -11.55 17.15
CA ASP A 146 2.42 -12.36 18.36
C ASP A 146 1.98 -13.78 18.01
N TRP A 147 1.12 -13.94 17.01
CA TRP A 147 0.70 -15.23 16.49
C TRP A 147 1.88 -15.99 15.89
N LEU A 148 2.74 -15.34 15.10
CA LEU A 148 3.92 -15.95 14.48
C LEU A 148 4.95 -16.41 15.51
N LEU A 149 5.13 -15.65 16.58
CA LEU A 149 6.00 -16.03 17.71
C LEU A 149 5.45 -17.25 18.46
N ALA A 150 4.13 -17.32 18.66
CA ALA A 150 3.48 -18.44 19.34
C ALA A 150 3.39 -19.71 18.47
N HIS A 151 3.29 -19.56 17.15
CA HIS A 151 3.07 -20.64 16.20
C HIS A 151 4.24 -20.73 15.22
N GLN A 152 5.36 -21.30 15.70
CA GLN A 152 6.46 -21.70 14.83
C GLN A 152 5.96 -22.80 13.88
N SER A 153 5.51 -22.40 12.69
CA SER A 153 4.89 -23.31 11.74
C SER A 153 5.91 -24.32 11.19
N ALA A 154 5.58 -25.61 11.31
CA ALA A 154 6.32 -26.71 10.67
C ALA A 154 5.94 -26.89 9.17
N ASP A 155 5.14 -25.96 8.61
CA ASP A 155 4.64 -26.08 7.25
C ASP A 155 5.75 -25.88 6.21
N LYS A 156 5.96 -26.92 5.39
CA LYS A 156 6.97 -26.92 4.32
C LYS A 156 6.70 -25.85 3.25
N ALA A 157 5.44 -25.46 3.04
CA ALA A 157 5.05 -24.49 2.03
C ALA A 157 5.60 -23.07 2.31
N TRP A 158 5.92 -22.78 3.57
CA TRP A 158 6.33 -21.47 4.04
C TRP A 158 7.75 -21.45 4.61
N GLN A 159 8.59 -22.44 4.25
CA GLN A 159 9.99 -22.47 4.66
C GLN A 159 10.77 -21.36 3.95
N PRO A 160 11.06 -20.23 4.61
CA PRO A 160 11.77 -19.13 3.95
C PRO A 160 13.18 -19.58 3.56
N SER A 161 13.72 -20.60 4.25
CA SER A 161 15.05 -21.17 4.06
C SER A 161 15.27 -21.83 2.70
N LEU A 162 14.19 -22.13 1.97
CA LEU A 162 14.26 -22.70 0.62
C LEU A 162 14.26 -21.64 -0.47
N ARG A 163 14.13 -20.36 -0.12
CA ARG A 163 13.97 -19.25 -1.05
C ARG A 163 14.95 -18.14 -0.73
N GLN A 164 15.14 -17.25 -1.68
CA GLN A 164 15.80 -16.00 -1.40
C GLN A 164 14.77 -15.00 -0.86
N VAL A 165 15.10 -14.39 0.28
CA VAL A 165 14.19 -13.50 1.00
C VAL A 165 14.59 -12.05 0.80
N VAL A 166 13.60 -11.21 0.51
CA VAL A 166 13.66 -9.77 0.73
C VAL A 166 12.88 -9.48 2.02
N LEU A 167 13.55 -8.83 2.97
CA LEU A 167 12.93 -8.35 4.20
C LEU A 167 12.62 -6.87 4.01
N ASP A 168 11.35 -6.53 4.01
CA ASP A 168 10.87 -5.16 3.96
C ASP A 168 10.27 -4.76 5.31
N ILE A 169 10.62 -3.57 5.79
CA ILE A 169 10.20 -3.04 7.08
C ILE A 169 9.77 -1.59 6.88
N ASP A 170 8.48 -1.30 6.97
CA ASP A 170 8.04 0.06 7.24
C ASP A 170 8.20 0.35 8.74
N LEU A 171 8.69 1.53 9.08
CA LEU A 171 8.82 1.97 10.47
C LEU A 171 7.46 2.25 11.12
N ASP A 172 6.42 2.49 10.33
CA ASP A 172 5.05 2.63 10.84
C ASP A 172 4.50 1.34 11.49
N PHE A 173 5.12 0.18 11.20
CA PHE A 173 4.84 -1.08 11.88
C PHE A 173 4.96 -0.95 13.40
N TYR A 174 5.88 -0.09 13.87
CA TYR A 174 6.20 0.10 15.29
C TYR A 174 5.43 1.24 15.95
N SER A 175 4.98 2.23 15.18
CA SER A 175 4.19 3.37 15.63
C SER A 175 3.56 4.01 14.39
N THR A 176 2.24 4.02 14.28
CA THR A 176 1.53 4.50 13.09
C THR A 176 0.48 5.54 13.43
N GLN A 177 0.12 6.40 12.48
CA GLN A 177 -0.98 7.33 12.60
C GLN A 177 -1.72 7.45 11.27
N ASP A 178 -3.05 7.54 11.32
CA ASP A 178 -3.87 7.93 10.17
C ASP A 178 -3.68 9.43 9.87
N PRO A 179 -2.97 9.82 8.80
CA PRO A 179 -2.72 11.23 8.49
C PRO A 179 -4.01 11.98 8.14
N PHE A 180 -5.00 11.32 7.52
CA PHE A 180 -6.28 11.93 7.17
C PHE A 180 -7.08 12.31 8.42
N SER A 181 -7.06 11.46 9.44
CA SER A 181 -7.72 11.75 10.73
C SER A 181 -7.10 12.93 11.49
N LEU A 182 -5.81 13.20 11.26
CA LEU A 182 -5.09 14.31 11.87
C LEU A 182 -5.32 15.62 11.13
N MET A 183 -5.47 15.58 9.81
CA MET A 183 -5.65 16.77 8.98
C MET A 183 -7.12 17.18 8.80
N LEU A 184 -8.07 16.23 8.80
CA LEU A 184 -9.50 16.46 8.59
C LEU A 184 -10.29 16.40 9.90
N THR A 185 -11.39 17.14 9.96
CA THR A 185 -12.27 17.09 11.15
C THR A 185 -13.06 15.79 11.20
N ALA A 186 -13.48 15.39 12.40
CA ALA A 186 -14.34 14.21 12.59
C ALA A 186 -15.65 14.30 11.76
N ASN A 187 -16.18 15.52 11.56
CA ASN A 187 -17.35 15.74 10.71
C ASN A 187 -17.03 15.50 9.23
N GLN A 188 -15.92 16.05 8.72
CA GLN A 188 -15.46 15.84 7.35
C GLN A 188 -15.23 14.35 7.06
N MET A 189 -14.56 13.64 7.98
CA MET A 189 -14.37 12.18 7.90
C MET A 189 -15.70 11.41 7.90
N ALA A 190 -16.67 11.82 8.72
CA ALA A 190 -18.00 11.20 8.71
C ALA A 190 -18.74 11.38 7.39
N ARG A 191 -18.60 12.55 6.73
CA ARG A 191 -19.16 12.80 5.40
C ARG A 191 -18.46 11.96 4.33
N LEU A 192 -17.13 11.86 4.40
CA LEU A 192 -16.35 11.00 3.49
C LEU A 192 -16.80 9.54 3.59
N ARG A 193 -16.88 8.98 4.81
CA ARG A 193 -17.43 7.63 5.03
C ARG A 193 -18.81 7.45 4.39
N LYS A 194 -19.72 8.42 4.59
CA LYS A 194 -21.06 8.35 3.99
C LYS A 194 -21.03 8.39 2.46
N LEU A 195 -20.18 9.22 1.86
CA LEU A 195 -20.09 9.40 0.41
C LEU A 195 -19.42 8.21 -0.29
N TYR A 196 -18.37 7.66 0.33
CA TYR A 196 -17.55 6.60 -0.23
C TYR A 196 -17.96 5.20 0.20
N HIS A 197 -18.92 5.04 1.13
CA HIS A 197 -19.47 3.75 1.51
C HIS A 197 -19.91 2.93 0.29
N TRP A 198 -19.62 1.64 0.32
CA TRP A 198 -20.08 0.69 -0.69
C TRP A 198 -20.44 -0.67 -0.08
N ASP A 199 -21.61 -1.20 -0.44
CA ASP A 199 -22.06 -2.50 0.04
C ASP A 199 -21.55 -3.63 -0.87
N TRP A 200 -20.55 -4.37 -0.38
CA TRP A 200 -19.99 -5.51 -1.10
C TRP A 200 -20.88 -6.77 -1.04
N PRO A 201 -20.99 -7.55 -2.13
CA PRO A 201 -21.69 -8.83 -2.11
C PRO A 201 -21.07 -9.80 -1.09
N LYS A 202 -21.90 -10.33 -0.18
CA LYS A 202 -21.43 -11.28 0.85
C LYS A 202 -21.06 -12.67 0.30
N ASP A 203 -21.69 -13.11 -0.78
CA ASP A 203 -21.36 -14.38 -1.42
C ASP A 203 -20.34 -14.16 -2.53
N VAL A 204 -19.06 -14.32 -2.19
CA VAL A 204 -17.94 -14.13 -3.11
C VAL A 204 -17.89 -15.15 -4.26
N ARG A 205 -18.74 -16.18 -4.25
CA ARG A 205 -18.86 -17.15 -5.34
C ARG A 205 -19.74 -16.66 -6.49
N ASP A 206 -20.59 -15.67 -6.24
CA ASP A 206 -21.42 -15.05 -7.26
C ASP A 206 -20.61 -13.98 -8.01
N THR A 207 -19.75 -14.46 -8.91
CA THR A 207 -18.84 -13.62 -9.71
C THR A 207 -19.57 -12.55 -10.50
N GLN A 208 -20.82 -12.80 -10.92
CA GLN A 208 -21.61 -11.81 -11.64
C GLN A 208 -22.03 -10.65 -10.75
N LYS A 209 -22.45 -10.91 -9.50
CA LYS A 209 -22.73 -9.85 -8.52
C LYS A 209 -21.48 -9.04 -8.20
N ILE A 210 -20.32 -9.68 -8.07
CA ILE A 210 -19.04 -8.96 -7.85
C ILE A 210 -18.75 -8.02 -9.02
N LYS A 211 -18.90 -8.49 -10.28
CA LYS A 211 -18.70 -7.64 -11.47
C LYS A 211 -19.59 -6.41 -11.44
N VAL A 212 -20.89 -6.60 -11.22
CA VAL A 212 -21.86 -5.49 -11.16
C VAL A 212 -21.53 -4.51 -10.02
N ALA A 213 -21.16 -5.01 -8.85
CA ALA A 213 -20.78 -4.19 -7.70
C ALA A 213 -19.51 -3.36 -8.01
N GLN A 214 -18.48 -3.98 -8.56
CA GLN A 214 -17.22 -3.32 -8.91
C GLN A 214 -17.41 -2.26 -10.01
N GLU A 215 -18.25 -2.53 -11.02
CA GLU A 215 -18.60 -1.53 -12.03
C GLU A 215 -19.37 -0.35 -11.43
N GLY A 216 -20.24 -0.62 -10.46
CA GLY A 216 -20.93 0.42 -9.68
C GLY A 216 -19.96 1.28 -8.88
N ARG A 217 -19.04 0.65 -8.15
CA ARG A 217 -18.00 1.31 -7.38
C ARG A 217 -17.10 2.18 -8.26
N ALA A 218 -16.65 1.67 -9.41
CA ALA A 218 -15.85 2.43 -10.36
C ALA A 218 -16.58 3.68 -10.88
N ARG A 219 -17.91 3.58 -11.13
CA ARG A 219 -18.72 4.75 -11.50
C ARG A 219 -18.85 5.74 -10.36
N GLN A 220 -19.05 5.28 -9.13
CA GLN A 220 -19.12 6.14 -7.94
C GLN A 220 -17.81 6.91 -7.74
N LEU A 221 -16.66 6.22 -7.72
CA LEU A 221 -15.34 6.84 -7.54
C LEU A 221 -15.09 7.92 -8.59
N LYS A 222 -15.31 7.59 -9.87
CA LYS A 222 -15.16 8.55 -10.97
C LYS A 222 -16.08 9.76 -10.81
N PHE A 223 -17.33 9.53 -10.39
CA PHE A 223 -18.30 10.60 -10.20
C PHE A 223 -17.94 11.51 -9.01
N LEU A 224 -17.55 10.94 -7.87
CA LEU A 224 -17.14 11.70 -6.69
C LEU A 224 -15.88 12.53 -6.97
N ARG A 225 -14.88 11.97 -7.65
CA ARG A 225 -13.67 12.71 -8.07
C ARG A 225 -14.01 13.91 -8.94
N ALA A 226 -14.80 13.71 -9.99
CA ALA A 226 -15.22 14.79 -10.88
C ALA A 226 -16.01 15.89 -10.15
N CYS A 227 -16.87 15.51 -9.19
CA CYS A 227 -17.58 16.46 -8.35
C CYS A 227 -16.63 17.26 -7.44
N LEU A 228 -15.65 16.60 -6.80
CA LEU A 228 -14.63 17.27 -5.98
C LEU A 228 -13.82 18.27 -6.81
N GLU A 229 -13.36 17.86 -7.99
CA GLU A 229 -12.65 18.74 -8.93
C GLU A 229 -13.51 19.96 -9.28
N GLN A 230 -14.76 19.76 -9.69
CA GLN A 230 -15.67 20.84 -10.03
C GLN A 230 -15.91 21.82 -8.86
N GLN A 231 -16.12 21.28 -7.65
CA GLN A 231 -16.44 22.10 -6.48
C GLN A 231 -15.21 22.84 -5.92
N LEU A 232 -14.04 22.19 -5.89
CA LEU A 232 -12.85 22.75 -5.24
C LEU A 232 -11.99 23.62 -6.18
N HIS A 233 -12.04 23.41 -7.50
CA HIS A 233 -11.37 24.31 -8.47
C HIS A 233 -12.13 25.63 -8.72
N GLY A 234 -13.35 25.77 -8.21
CA GLY A 234 -14.27 26.89 -8.45
C GLY A 234 -13.90 28.26 -7.88
N SER A 235 -12.62 28.64 -7.82
CA SER A 235 -12.20 30.02 -7.54
C SER A 235 -11.02 30.52 -8.39
N SER A 236 -10.70 29.90 -9.53
CA SER A 236 -9.90 30.55 -10.58
C SER A 236 -10.12 29.89 -11.96
N SER A 237 -10.79 30.61 -12.88
CA SER A 237 -10.85 30.41 -14.36
C SER A 237 -11.07 28.96 -14.85
N VAL A 238 -12.18 28.58 -15.47
CA VAL A 238 -12.67 29.02 -16.80
C VAL A 238 -14.17 28.71 -16.87
N LEU A 239 -15.00 29.75 -16.81
CA LEU A 239 -16.34 29.73 -17.41
C LEU A 239 -16.23 30.48 -18.72
N GLU A 240 -15.91 29.79 -19.80
CA GLU A 240 -16.33 30.18 -21.14
C GLU A 240 -16.08 29.02 -22.12
N GLN A 241 -17.16 28.62 -22.79
CA GLN A 241 -17.26 27.67 -23.92
C GLN A 241 -17.31 26.19 -23.49
N SER A 242 -18.47 25.53 -23.51
CA SER A 242 -19.15 25.24 -24.77
C SER A 242 -20.65 24.99 -24.53
N ALA A 243 -21.48 25.93 -25.00
CA ALA A 243 -22.87 25.68 -25.29
C ALA A 243 -22.98 25.07 -26.69
N HIS A 244 -22.89 23.74 -26.81
CA HIS A 244 -23.41 23.00 -27.95
C HIS A 244 -23.93 21.64 -27.48
N GLY A 245 -25.17 21.35 -27.88
CA GLY A 245 -26.00 20.34 -27.25
C GLY A 245 -25.53 18.91 -27.46
N ASP A 246 -25.74 18.12 -26.41
CA ASP A 246 -26.63 16.98 -26.49
C ASP A 246 -27.41 16.90 -25.17
N GLY A 247 -28.67 16.44 -25.20
CA GLY A 247 -29.61 16.50 -24.08
C GLY A 247 -29.32 15.51 -22.95
N HIS A 248 -28.10 15.50 -22.42
CA HIS A 248 -27.73 14.75 -21.24
C HIS A 248 -27.71 15.70 -20.04
N GLU A 249 -28.70 15.58 -19.15
CA GLU A 249 -28.62 16.20 -17.82
C GLU A 249 -27.34 15.70 -17.14
N GLU A 250 -26.36 16.60 -16.95
CA GLU A 250 -25.19 16.27 -16.15
C GLU A 250 -25.66 15.87 -14.74
N PRO A 251 -25.20 14.72 -14.21
CA PRO A 251 -25.62 14.29 -12.89
C PRO A 251 -25.24 15.33 -11.85
N LEU A 252 -26.24 15.85 -11.14
CA LEU A 252 -26.07 16.84 -10.08
C LEU A 252 -25.17 16.29 -8.98
N CYS A 253 -24.19 17.10 -8.59
CA CYS A 253 -23.31 16.82 -7.45
C CYS A 253 -24.15 16.56 -6.18
N PRO A 254 -23.86 15.51 -5.38
CA PRO A 254 -24.63 15.20 -4.18
C PRO A 254 -24.59 16.36 -3.17
N ASP A 255 -25.72 16.66 -2.53
CA ASP A 255 -25.81 17.69 -1.48
C ASP A 255 -24.79 17.48 -0.35
N GLU A 256 -24.53 16.22 -0.01
CA GLU A 256 -23.55 15.83 1.00
C GLU A 256 -22.11 16.19 0.59
N LEU A 257 -21.77 16.06 -0.69
CA LEU A 257 -20.46 16.45 -1.23
C LEU A 257 -20.32 17.97 -1.27
N ILE A 258 -21.38 18.68 -1.65
CA ILE A 258 -21.42 20.15 -1.61
C ILE A 258 -21.21 20.64 -0.17
N ALA A 259 -21.90 20.02 0.80
CA ALA A 259 -21.75 20.32 2.21
C ALA A 259 -20.32 20.04 2.71
N LEU A 260 -19.72 18.91 2.30
CA LEU A 260 -18.31 18.60 2.58
C LEU A 260 -17.37 19.67 2.00
N CYS A 261 -17.55 20.07 0.75
CA CYS A 261 -16.69 21.09 0.12
C CYS A 261 -16.82 22.46 0.78
N ASN A 262 -18.01 22.82 1.25
CA ASN A 262 -18.20 24.06 2.01
C ASN A 262 -17.47 23.99 3.36
N ASP A 263 -17.61 22.88 4.09
CA ASP A 263 -16.91 22.61 5.35
C ASP A 263 -15.38 22.68 5.15
N LEU A 264 -14.84 22.04 4.10
CA LEU A 264 -13.42 22.08 3.75
C LEU A 264 -12.90 23.48 3.40
N ARG A 265 -13.72 24.36 2.81
CA ARG A 265 -13.31 25.75 2.55
C ARG A 265 -13.27 26.60 3.82
N GLU A 266 -14.14 26.30 4.79
CA GLU A 266 -14.15 26.96 6.10
C GLU A 266 -13.04 26.42 7.01
N GLN A 267 -12.78 25.12 6.96
CA GLN A 267 -11.83 24.37 7.77
C GLN A 267 -10.98 23.48 6.85
N PRO A 268 -9.96 24.05 6.17
CA PRO A 268 -9.10 23.29 5.27
C PRO A 268 -8.23 22.27 6.01
N PRO A 269 -7.69 21.27 5.30
CA PRO A 269 -6.77 20.28 5.88
C PRO A 269 -5.61 20.94 6.62
N ILE A 270 -5.30 20.45 7.82
CA ILE A 270 -4.18 20.95 8.61
C ILE A 270 -2.87 20.45 8.00
N GLY A 271 -1.95 21.37 7.71
CA GLY A 271 -0.61 21.04 7.21
C GLY A 271 -0.54 20.75 5.71
N GLU A 272 -1.68 20.63 5.03
CA GLU A 272 -1.77 20.28 3.62
C GLU A 272 -2.56 21.31 2.80
N THR A 273 -2.30 21.35 1.50
CA THR A 273 -3.09 22.20 0.60
C THR A 273 -4.38 21.49 0.20
N LEU A 274 -5.52 22.20 0.27
CA LEU A 274 -6.80 21.65 -0.15
C LEU A 274 -6.83 21.37 -1.66
N HIS A 275 -6.72 20.09 -2.01
CA HIS A 275 -6.82 19.58 -3.38
C HIS A 275 -7.89 18.49 -3.48
N ALA A 276 -8.54 18.41 -4.65
CA ALA A 276 -9.55 17.38 -4.91
C ALA A 276 -8.99 15.97 -4.76
N ASP A 277 -7.76 15.75 -5.21
CA ASP A 277 -7.07 14.46 -5.14
C ASP A 277 -6.85 14.02 -3.69
N LEU A 278 -6.31 14.89 -2.83
CA LEU A 278 -6.14 14.61 -1.40
C LEU A 278 -7.44 14.17 -0.73
N ILE A 279 -8.55 14.88 -1.00
CA ILE A 279 -9.87 14.57 -0.42
C ILE A 279 -10.46 13.30 -1.04
N HIS A 280 -10.16 13.02 -2.31
CA HIS A 280 -10.57 11.80 -2.98
C HIS A 280 -9.87 10.60 -2.36
N ASP A 281 -8.56 10.68 -2.16
CA ASP A 281 -7.74 9.62 -1.58
C ASP A 281 -8.16 9.34 -0.14
N ALA A 282 -8.39 10.39 0.67
CA ALA A 282 -8.98 10.26 2.02
C ALA A 282 -10.36 9.57 2.01
N GLY A 283 -11.16 9.78 0.96
CA GLY A 283 -12.43 9.11 0.78
C GLY A 283 -12.28 7.64 0.40
N CYS A 284 -11.31 7.31 -0.44
CA CYS A 284 -11.02 5.94 -0.86
C CYS A 284 -10.61 5.06 0.33
N THR A 285 -10.05 5.62 1.40
CA THR A 285 -9.72 4.87 2.63
C THR A 285 -10.90 4.67 3.59
N CYS A 286 -12.09 5.19 3.24
CA CYS A 286 -13.28 5.19 4.09
C CYS A 286 -14.39 4.23 3.63
N ASP A 287 -14.11 3.32 2.69
CA ASP A 287 -15.11 2.52 2.01
C ASP A 287 -15.30 1.09 2.54
N LEU A 288 -14.47 0.70 3.51
CA LEU A 288 -14.57 -0.54 4.26
C LEU A 288 -15.01 -0.26 5.70
N ASP A 289 -15.47 -1.31 6.40
CA ASP A 289 -15.73 -1.23 7.84
C ASP A 289 -14.43 -1.08 8.66
N SER A 290 -13.27 -1.32 8.04
CA SER A 290 -11.94 -1.08 8.59
C SER A 290 -11.53 0.38 8.39
N THR A 291 -10.83 0.95 9.36
CA THR A 291 -10.22 2.28 9.26
C THR A 291 -8.73 2.13 9.01
N LEU A 292 -8.09 3.18 8.48
CA LEU A 292 -6.63 3.22 8.49
C LEU A 292 -6.10 3.00 9.92
N PRO A 293 -5.01 2.23 10.07
CA PRO A 293 -4.29 2.09 11.32
C PRO A 293 -3.98 3.44 11.98
N HIS A 294 -4.29 3.55 13.28
CA HIS A 294 -3.88 4.69 14.09
C HIS A 294 -3.50 4.21 15.48
N HIS A 295 -2.20 4.17 15.75
CA HIS A 295 -1.66 3.74 17.03
C HIS A 295 -0.26 4.32 17.25
N ARG A 296 -0.20 5.47 17.92
CA ARG A 296 1.07 6.05 18.38
C ARG A 296 1.57 5.33 19.61
N SER A 297 2.60 4.51 19.42
CA SER A 297 3.19 3.71 20.49
C SER A 297 4.11 4.54 21.38
N SER A 298 4.13 4.22 22.67
CA SER A 298 5.16 4.74 23.57
C SER A 298 6.53 4.19 23.20
N LYS A 299 7.61 4.86 23.64
CA LYS A 299 8.99 4.36 23.43
C LYS A 299 9.22 2.95 23.99
N GLU A 300 8.54 2.60 25.08
CA GLU A 300 8.62 1.25 25.67
C GLU A 300 7.95 0.22 24.76
N GLU A 301 6.74 0.50 24.28
CA GLU A 301 6.03 -0.37 23.32
C GLU A 301 6.81 -0.57 22.02
N VAL A 302 7.41 0.49 21.47
CA VAL A 302 8.29 0.41 20.29
C VAL A 302 9.45 -0.56 20.55
N LEU A 303 10.15 -0.43 21.68
CA LEU A 303 11.30 -1.28 21.99
C LEU A 303 10.88 -2.74 22.22
N ASP A 304 9.73 -2.98 22.85
CA ASP A 304 9.17 -4.32 23.05
C ASP A 304 8.81 -4.97 21.70
N LEU A 305 8.20 -4.21 20.79
CA LEU A 305 7.90 -4.68 19.43
C LEU A 305 9.17 -4.98 18.65
N ILE A 306 10.20 -4.14 18.72
CA ILE A 306 11.51 -4.39 18.10
C ILE A 306 12.14 -5.68 18.66
N ALA A 307 12.05 -5.93 19.96
CA ALA A 307 12.56 -7.17 20.57
C ALA A 307 11.78 -8.42 20.10
N ASN A 308 10.47 -8.30 19.95
CA ASN A 308 9.61 -9.35 19.40
C ASN A 308 9.91 -9.61 17.92
N THR A 309 10.13 -8.57 17.13
CA THR A 309 10.60 -8.67 15.73
C THR A 309 11.94 -9.39 15.68
N ALA A 310 12.90 -9.05 16.54
CA ALA A 310 14.19 -9.73 16.61
C ALA A 310 14.04 -11.23 16.85
N SER A 311 13.20 -11.59 17.82
CA SER A 311 12.91 -12.99 18.18
C SER A 311 12.26 -13.75 17.01
N PHE A 312 11.34 -13.10 16.31
CA PHE A 312 10.69 -13.65 15.14
C PHE A 312 11.72 -13.88 14.02
N LEU A 313 12.50 -12.86 13.64
CA LEU A 313 13.52 -12.95 12.58
C LEU A 313 14.57 -14.03 12.89
N GLN A 314 15.00 -14.16 14.15
CA GLN A 314 15.90 -15.23 14.60
C GLN A 314 15.26 -16.61 14.43
N SER A 315 13.96 -16.74 14.72
CA SER A 315 13.23 -18.02 14.59
C SER A 315 13.13 -18.52 13.16
N LEU A 316 13.12 -17.62 12.17
CA LEU A 316 13.04 -17.98 10.75
C LEU A 316 14.28 -18.75 10.27
N CYS A 317 15.43 -18.59 10.94
CA CYS A 317 16.70 -19.20 10.56
C CYS A 317 17.10 -18.92 9.10
N VAL A 318 16.76 -17.72 8.59
CA VAL A 318 17.07 -17.25 7.23
C VAL A 318 17.82 -15.94 7.27
N VAL A 319 18.79 -15.81 6.38
CA VAL A 319 19.51 -14.57 6.13
C VAL A 319 18.90 -13.89 4.89
N PRO A 320 18.28 -12.69 5.02
CA PRO A 320 17.77 -11.95 3.87
C PRO A 320 18.90 -11.61 2.89
N ALA A 321 18.58 -11.59 1.60
CA ALA A 321 19.51 -11.18 0.56
C ALA A 321 19.54 -9.66 0.36
N LEU A 322 18.45 -8.99 0.73
CA LEU A 322 18.28 -7.54 0.75
C LEU A 322 17.32 -7.21 1.89
N ILE A 323 17.61 -6.11 2.60
CA ILE A 323 16.72 -5.49 3.55
C ILE A 323 16.38 -4.10 3.04
N THR A 324 15.10 -3.78 2.96
CA THR A 324 14.58 -2.42 2.70
C THR A 324 13.89 -1.91 3.96
N ILE A 325 14.05 -0.62 4.23
CA ILE A 325 13.40 0.06 5.35
C ILE A 325 12.76 1.33 4.81
N ALA A 326 11.45 1.49 4.95
CA ALA A 326 10.75 2.72 4.63
C ALA A 326 10.54 3.54 5.90
N ARG A 327 10.82 4.84 5.82
CA ARG A 327 10.65 5.76 6.96
C ARG A 327 9.21 6.23 7.11
N SER A 328 8.52 6.45 5.98
CA SER A 328 7.12 6.90 5.91
C SER A 328 6.85 8.08 6.85
N SER A 329 7.81 9.00 6.94
CA SER A 329 7.73 10.17 7.82
C SER A 329 7.33 11.44 7.08
N ILE A 330 7.65 11.55 5.78
CA ILE A 330 7.16 12.65 4.93
C ILE A 330 5.66 12.56 4.68
N ASP A 331 5.15 11.36 4.40
CA ASP A 331 3.69 11.09 4.25
C ASP A 331 2.97 10.95 5.60
N ALA A 332 3.72 11.03 6.69
CA ALA A 332 3.27 11.07 8.07
C ALA A 332 2.54 9.81 8.55
N TYR A 333 2.70 8.65 7.92
CA TYR A 333 2.19 7.38 8.45
C TYR A 333 2.99 6.92 9.67
N CYS A 334 4.33 7.02 9.62
CA CYS A 334 5.18 6.95 10.80
C CYS A 334 5.29 8.35 11.44
N PRO A 335 5.07 8.52 12.76
CA PRO A 335 5.24 9.79 13.45
C PRO A 335 6.61 10.45 13.19
N PRO A 336 6.66 11.63 12.53
CA PRO A 336 7.91 12.23 12.07
C PRO A 336 8.88 12.58 13.20
N GLU A 337 8.38 12.80 14.41
CA GLU A 337 9.19 13.09 15.59
C GLU A 337 9.76 11.83 16.27
N GLU A 338 9.27 10.64 15.92
CA GLU A 338 9.73 9.34 16.46
C GLU A 338 10.59 8.57 15.46
N VAL A 339 10.47 8.85 14.15
CA VAL A 339 11.08 8.07 13.07
C VAL A 339 12.58 7.81 13.25
N ASP A 340 13.38 8.81 13.62
CA ASP A 340 14.84 8.65 13.76
C ASP A 340 15.18 7.65 14.89
N PHE A 341 14.44 7.71 16.00
CA PHE A 341 14.59 6.77 17.11
C PHE A 341 14.21 5.35 16.72
N ILE A 342 13.09 5.18 16.01
CA ILE A 342 12.62 3.87 15.55
C ILE A 342 13.64 3.29 14.55
N GLN A 343 14.05 4.09 13.56
CA GLN A 343 15.03 3.71 12.54
C GLN A 343 16.33 3.20 13.17
N ASP A 344 16.95 3.98 14.05
CA ASP A 344 18.21 3.63 14.69
C ASP A 344 18.07 2.33 15.51
N SER A 345 16.96 2.20 16.23
CA SER A 345 16.66 1.01 17.04
C SER A 345 16.44 -0.24 16.17
N VAL A 346 15.76 -0.12 15.04
CA VAL A 346 15.55 -1.21 14.07
C VAL A 346 16.88 -1.63 13.43
N ILE A 347 17.71 -0.67 13.00
CA ILE A 347 19.02 -0.96 12.41
C ILE A 347 19.91 -1.68 13.42
N ASP A 348 19.94 -1.25 14.69
CA ASP A 348 20.73 -1.91 15.73
C ASP A 348 20.18 -3.31 16.06
N MET A 349 18.86 -3.49 16.06
CA MET A 349 18.23 -4.81 16.15
C MET A 349 18.68 -5.71 15.00
N LEU A 350 18.65 -5.24 13.74
CA LEU A 350 19.08 -6.01 12.58
C LEU A 350 20.57 -6.40 12.67
N LYS A 351 21.44 -5.50 13.18
CA LYS A 351 22.86 -5.83 13.42
C LYS A 351 23.00 -6.94 14.45
N SER A 352 22.16 -6.93 15.49
CA SER A 352 22.17 -7.97 16.52
C SER A 352 21.71 -9.34 16.00
N VAL A 353 20.74 -9.34 15.07
CA VAL A 353 20.18 -10.57 14.49
C VAL A 353 21.11 -11.15 13.40
N TYR A 354 21.63 -10.31 12.52
CA TYR A 354 22.31 -10.75 11.30
C TYR A 354 23.82 -10.47 11.25
N GLY A 355 24.36 -9.64 12.15
CA GLY A 355 25.77 -9.26 12.16
C GLY A 355 26.09 -8.07 11.24
N ASP A 356 27.09 -8.22 10.38
CA ASP A 356 27.60 -7.13 9.54
C ASP A 356 26.56 -6.68 8.49
N LEU A 357 26.22 -5.40 8.49
CA LEU A 357 25.29 -4.76 7.56
C LEU A 357 25.99 -3.70 6.69
N ASP A 358 25.58 -3.58 5.43
CA ASP A 358 25.91 -2.48 4.52
C ASP A 358 24.72 -1.53 4.45
N VAL A 359 24.64 -0.59 5.40
CA VAL A 359 23.53 0.36 5.53
C VAL A 359 23.79 1.57 4.64
N GLN A 360 22.82 1.89 3.78
CA GLN A 360 22.77 3.11 2.99
C GLN A 360 21.47 3.84 3.28
N LEU A 361 21.58 5.11 3.66
CA LEU A 361 20.47 6.03 3.85
C LEU A 361 20.23 6.76 2.52
N ASP A 362 19.10 6.49 1.89
CA ASP A 362 18.71 6.94 0.56
C ASP A 362 17.50 7.88 0.68
N TYR A 363 17.69 8.91 1.52
CA TYR A 363 16.76 10.00 1.78
C TYR A 363 17.50 11.31 2.18
N ASP A 364 18.83 11.27 2.33
CA ASP A 364 19.66 12.41 2.73
C ASP A 364 19.96 13.38 1.57
N THR A 365 19.39 13.14 0.38
CA THR A 365 19.53 14.01 -0.81
C THR A 365 18.28 14.89 -0.98
N PRO A 366 18.41 16.23 -0.91
CA PRO A 366 17.28 17.12 -1.18
C PRO A 366 16.90 17.03 -2.66
N GLY A 367 15.76 16.39 -2.96
CA GLY A 367 15.29 16.20 -4.34
C GLY A 367 14.23 15.12 -4.55
N ASP A 368 14.04 14.18 -3.63
CA ASP A 368 13.15 13.00 -3.81
C ASP A 368 11.64 13.35 -3.85
N THR A 369 11.20 14.07 -4.88
CA THR A 369 9.86 14.00 -5.43
C THR A 369 9.89 13.01 -6.60
N LYS A 370 8.71 12.56 -7.08
CA LYS A 370 8.57 11.64 -8.23
C LYS A 370 9.36 12.06 -9.49
N GLU A 371 9.85 13.31 -9.58
CA GLU A 371 10.65 13.82 -10.69
C GLU A 371 12.13 13.34 -10.68
N ASP A 372 12.71 13.03 -9.52
CA ASP A 372 14.14 12.67 -9.41
C ASP A 372 14.42 11.15 -9.53
N ALA A 373 13.36 10.34 -9.56
CA ALA A 373 13.43 8.87 -9.72
C ALA A 373 13.47 8.36 -11.18
N LEU A 374 13.42 9.28 -12.17
CA LEU A 374 13.37 9.00 -13.61
C LEU A 374 14.75 8.71 -14.23
#